data_AF-A0A965PSQ9-F1
#
_entry.id   AF-A0A965PSQ9-F1
#
_cell.length_a   1.000
_cell.length_b   1.000
_cell.length_c   1.000
_cell.angle_alpha   90.00
_cell.angle_beta   90.00
_cell.angle_gamma   90.00
#
_symmetry.space_group_name_H-M   'P 1'
#
loop_
_entity.id
_entity.type
_entity.pdbx_description
1 polymer ?
#
loop_
_entity_poly.entity_id
_entity_poly.type
_entity_poly.pdbx_seq_one_letter_code
_entity_poly.pdbx_strand_id
1 'polypeptide(L)'
;MAAGDTSRIDIETLRVQWSSHSSYAEICSFWTVTRDQLIRLRCVLPLPPRHDRRLRHRPERAAPPTPEEIAASEASLDLAPAVAARVTCVQITWDDRTRAERQVTKPTMFTLQEIEVPEEAREFFDDLNRDTRW
;
A
#
# COMPACT_ATOMS: atom_id res chain seq x y z
N MET A 1 -5.91 -13.51 -31.33
CA MET A 1 -4.79 -12.59 -31.09
C MET A 1 -4.40 -12.00 -32.44
N ALA A 2 -4.70 -10.72 -32.69
CA ALA A 2 -4.33 -10.07 -33.93
C ALA A 2 -2.81 -9.84 -33.93
N ALA A 3 -2.11 -10.36 -34.93
CA ALA A 3 -0.71 -10.04 -35.16
C ALA A 3 -0.66 -8.62 -35.75
N GLY A 4 -0.19 -7.64 -34.95
CA GLY A 4 0.12 -6.30 -35.46
C GLY A 4 1.24 -6.38 -36.49
N ASP A 5 1.14 -5.59 -37.56
CA ASP A 5 2.07 -5.61 -38.69
C ASP A 5 3.35 -4.82 -38.37
N THR A 6 4.38 -5.51 -37.88
CA THR A 6 5.68 -4.91 -37.58
C THR A 6 6.52 -4.62 -38.82
N SER A 7 6.10 -5.05 -40.01
CA SER A 7 6.87 -4.87 -41.25
C SER A 7 6.86 -3.43 -41.77
N ARG A 8 5.87 -2.64 -41.35
CA ARG A 8 5.68 -1.23 -41.76
C ARG A 8 6.40 -0.25 -40.85
N ILE A 9 7.08 -0.73 -39.81
CA ILE A 9 7.77 0.13 -38.84
C ILE A 9 9.06 0.65 -39.48
N ASP A 10 9.10 1.96 -39.70
CA ASP A 10 10.34 2.65 -40.00
C ASP A 10 11.19 2.79 -38.72
N ILE A 11 12.43 2.30 -38.79
CA ILE A 11 13.36 2.26 -37.65
C ILE A 11 13.75 3.68 -37.23
N GLU A 12 13.90 4.61 -38.17
CA GLU A 12 14.29 5.98 -37.86
C GLU A 12 13.18 6.71 -37.12
N THR A 13 11.95 6.65 -37.66
CA THR A 13 10.76 7.20 -37.00
C THR A 13 10.55 6.58 -35.61
N LEU A 14 10.74 5.26 -35.48
CA LEU A 14 10.64 4.59 -34.18
C LEU A 14 11.69 5.10 -33.20
N ARG A 15 12.95 5.32 -33.61
CA ARG A 15 14.00 5.87 -32.74
C ARG A 15 13.64 7.28 -32.24
N VAL A 16 13.12 8.13 -33.12
CA VAL A 16 12.65 9.47 -32.75
C VAL A 16 11.52 9.38 -31.73
N GLN A 17 10.47 8.58 -32.00
CA GLN A 17 9.36 8.36 -31.06
C GLN A 17 9.80 7.69 -29.75
N TRP A 18 10.84 6.86 -29.79
CA TRP A 18 11.37 6.18 -28.61
C TRP A 18 12.11 7.15 -27.69
N SER A 19 12.88 8.06 -28.29
CA SER A 19 13.60 9.13 -27.59
C SER A 19 12.69 10.29 -27.14
N SER A 20 11.53 10.46 -27.78
CA SER A 20 10.54 11.44 -27.37
C SER A 20 9.88 11.02 -26.05
N HIS A 21 9.13 11.93 -25.42
CA HIS A 21 8.34 11.65 -24.21
C HIS A 21 7.01 10.91 -24.51
N SER A 22 6.80 10.39 -25.73
CA SER A 22 5.54 9.73 -26.11
C SER A 22 5.24 8.52 -25.21
N SER A 23 3.99 8.25 -24.86
CA SER A 23 3.69 7.06 -24.04
C SER A 23 3.86 5.76 -24.85
N TYR A 24 4.01 4.61 -24.18
CA TYR A 24 3.97 3.31 -24.89
C TYR A 24 2.66 3.12 -25.65
N ALA A 25 1.54 3.61 -25.09
CA ALA A 25 0.22 3.51 -25.71
C ALA A 25 0.14 4.32 -27.01
N GLU A 26 0.72 5.51 -27.05
CA GLU A 26 0.80 6.34 -28.26
C GLU A 26 1.60 5.66 -29.37
N ILE A 27 2.77 5.10 -29.05
CA ILE A 27 3.59 4.38 -30.04
C ILE A 27 2.86 3.13 -30.54
N CYS A 28 2.24 2.37 -29.64
CA CYS A 28 1.45 1.20 -29.99
C CYS A 28 0.27 1.55 -30.91
N SER A 29 -0.43 2.66 -30.61
CA SER A 29 -1.54 3.16 -31.41
C SER A 29 -1.08 3.61 -32.80
N PHE A 30 0.01 4.36 -32.89
CA PHE A 30 0.55 4.88 -34.15
C PHE A 30 0.95 3.75 -35.12
N TRP A 31 1.62 2.72 -34.63
CA TRP A 31 2.07 1.59 -35.45
C TRP A 31 1.07 0.43 -35.52
N THR A 32 -0.08 0.55 -34.85
CA THR A 32 -1.08 -0.54 -34.72
C THR A 32 -0.45 -1.86 -34.21
N VAL A 33 0.45 -1.75 -33.23
CA VAL A 33 1.14 -2.90 -32.62
C VAL A 33 0.77 -3.05 -31.16
N THR A 34 0.91 -4.26 -30.65
CA THR A 34 0.76 -4.52 -29.21
C THR A 34 1.99 -4.09 -28.43
N ARG A 35 1.81 -3.84 -27.13
CA ARG A 35 2.91 -3.52 -26.22
C ARG A 35 3.99 -4.61 -26.20
N ASP A 36 3.60 -5.87 -26.27
CA ASP A 36 4.54 -7.00 -26.28
C ASP A 36 5.41 -7.01 -27.55
N GLN A 37 4.79 -6.80 -28.72
CA GLN A 37 5.51 -6.66 -29.99
C GLN A 37 6.50 -5.50 -29.95
N LEU A 38 6.10 -4.35 -29.40
CA LEU A 38 6.97 -3.19 -29.23
C LEU A 38 8.15 -3.47 -28.28
N ILE A 39 7.95 -4.23 -27.20
CA ILE A 39 9.01 -4.64 -26.27
C ILE A 39 9.98 -5.63 -26.94
N ARG A 40 9.48 -6.59 -27.74
CA ARG A 40 10.36 -7.50 -28.51
C ARG A 40 11.17 -6.73 -29.54
N LEU A 41 10.55 -5.78 -30.23
CA LEU A 41 11.21 -4.92 -31.21
C LEU A 41 12.33 -4.08 -30.59
N ARG A 42 12.11 -3.55 -29.37
CA ARG A 42 13.17 -2.88 -28.59
C ARG A 42 14.40 -3.77 -28.39
N CYS A 43 14.19 -5.06 -28.09
CA CYS A 43 15.30 -6.01 -27.89
C CYS A 43 16.09 -6.28 -29.18
N VAL A 44 15.43 -6.21 -30.34
CA VAL A 44 16.06 -6.41 -31.66
C VAL A 44 16.75 -5.13 -32.15
N LEU A 45 16.21 -3.94 -31.87
CA LEU A 45 16.69 -2.64 -32.35
C LEU A 45 17.56 -1.86 -31.32
N PRO A 46 18.35 -2.57 -30.51
CA PRO A 46 18.84 -2.18 -29.18
C PRO A 46 18.47 -0.76 -28.70
N LEU A 47 17.18 -0.51 -28.47
CA LEU A 47 16.71 0.81 -28.02
C LEU A 47 16.87 0.96 -26.50
N PRO A 48 17.22 2.15 -25.97
CA PRO A 48 17.47 2.34 -24.54
C PRO A 48 16.20 2.14 -23.70
N PRO A 49 16.30 1.77 -22.41
CA PRO A 49 15.12 1.69 -21.55
C PRO A 49 14.50 3.09 -21.31
N ARG A 50 13.27 3.32 -21.78
CA ARG A 50 12.54 4.61 -21.61
C ARG A 50 12.24 4.97 -20.16
N HIS A 51 12.26 3.98 -19.29
CA HIS A 51 12.00 4.13 -17.86
C HIS A 51 13.16 3.52 -17.08
N ASP A 52 14.37 4.01 -17.33
CA ASP A 52 15.50 3.63 -16.50
C ASP A 52 15.23 4.07 -15.06
N ARG A 53 14.95 3.09 -14.20
CA ARG A 53 14.68 3.33 -12.78
C ARG A 53 15.92 3.84 -12.05
N ARG A 54 17.12 3.69 -12.63
CA ARG A 54 18.39 4.17 -12.07
C ARG A 54 18.53 5.69 -12.18
N LEU A 55 17.99 6.28 -13.25
CA LEU A 55 18.04 7.72 -13.48
C LEU A 55 16.97 8.50 -12.71
N ARG A 56 15.99 7.78 -12.13
CA ARG A 56 14.96 8.41 -11.31
C ARG A 56 15.59 8.85 -10.00
N HIS A 57 15.46 10.14 -9.67
CA HIS A 57 15.80 10.65 -8.35
C HIS A 57 15.08 9.80 -7.30
N ARG A 58 15.86 9.15 -6.44
CA ARG A 58 15.34 8.44 -5.28
C ARG A 58 15.46 9.39 -4.11
N PRO A 59 14.35 9.82 -3.48
CA PRO A 59 14.45 10.66 -2.29
C PRO A 59 15.26 9.93 -1.23
N GLU A 60 16.00 10.71 -0.45
CA GLU A 60 16.74 10.19 0.69
C GLU A 60 15.78 9.45 1.62
N ARG A 61 16.16 8.23 2.01
CA ARG A 61 15.37 7.48 2.98
C ARG A 61 15.58 8.15 4.33
N ALA A 62 14.50 8.39 5.05
CA ALA A 62 14.62 8.87 6.42
C ALA A 62 15.48 7.89 7.25
N ALA A 63 16.36 8.45 8.08
CA ALA A 63 17.18 7.67 8.99
C ALA A 63 16.29 6.83 9.93
N PRO A 64 16.76 5.63 10.34
CA PRO A 64 16.12 4.91 11.43
C PRO A 64 16.18 5.74 12.72
N PRO A 65 15.20 5.58 13.64
CA PRO A 65 15.24 6.26 14.93
C PRO A 65 16.49 5.83 15.70
N THR A 66 17.06 6.78 16.44
CA THR A 66 18.20 6.54 17.33
C THR A 66 17.79 5.64 18.50
N PRO A 67 18.74 4.91 19.13
CA PRO A 67 18.43 4.09 20.29
C PRO A 67 17.81 4.89 21.46
N GLU A 68 18.22 6.15 21.62
CA GLU A 68 17.68 7.06 22.64
C GLU A 68 16.22 7.43 22.35
N GLU A 69 15.86 7.68 21.09
CA GLU A 69 14.48 7.94 20.69
C GLU A 69 13.60 6.71 20.87
N ILE A 70 14.11 5.51 20.59
CA ILE A 70 13.40 4.26 20.85
C ILE A 70 13.15 4.10 22.35
N ALA A 71 14.18 4.24 23.19
CA ALA A 71 14.07 4.11 24.64
C ALA A 71 13.13 5.16 25.25
N ALA A 72 13.19 6.41 24.77
CA ALA A 72 12.28 7.46 25.19
C ALA A 72 10.83 7.13 24.81
N SER A 73 10.58 6.63 23.59
CA SER A 73 9.25 6.24 23.15
C SER A 73 8.70 5.02 23.89
N GLU A 74 9.55 4.05 24.22
CA GLU A 74 9.14 2.90 25.02
C GLU A 74 8.83 3.29 26.47
N ALA A 75 9.56 4.27 27.04
CA ALA A 75 9.36 4.73 28.41
C ALA A 75 8.14 5.65 28.58
N SER A 76 7.90 6.56 27.63
CA SER A 76 6.79 7.52 27.72
C SER A 76 5.47 6.95 27.16
N LEU A 77 5.53 5.87 26.37
CA LEU A 77 4.45 5.43 25.48
C LEU A 77 3.99 6.51 24.48
N ASP A 78 4.79 7.57 24.33
CA ASP A 78 4.58 8.66 23.38
C ASP A 78 5.59 8.57 22.23
N LEU A 79 5.23 9.12 21.07
CA LEU A 79 6.14 9.20 19.94
C LEU A 79 7.24 10.22 20.20
N ALA A 80 8.49 9.88 19.88
CA ALA A 80 9.59 10.83 19.86
C ALA A 80 9.25 12.06 18.98
N PRO A 81 9.67 13.29 19.34
CA PRO A 81 9.23 14.51 18.65
C PRO A 81 9.43 14.49 17.13
N ALA A 82 10.55 13.93 16.66
CA ALA A 82 10.84 13.79 15.22
C ALA A 82 9.88 12.81 14.52
N VAL A 83 9.48 11.73 15.20
CA VAL A 83 8.50 10.76 14.69
C VAL A 83 7.11 11.35 14.69
N ALA A 84 6.72 12.05 15.77
CA ALA A 84 5.45 12.74 15.88
C ALA A 84 5.25 13.75 14.74
N ALA A 85 6.24 14.60 14.46
CA ALA A 85 6.19 15.56 13.36
C ALA A 85 5.98 14.89 11.99
N ARG A 86 6.66 13.75 11.74
CA ARG A 86 6.49 12.98 10.50
C ARG A 86 5.10 12.35 10.39
N VAL A 87 4.58 11.81 11.49
CA VAL A 87 3.22 11.26 11.55
C VAL A 87 2.21 12.35 11.23
N THR A 88 2.38 13.56 11.78
CA THR A 88 1.52 14.72 11.46
C THR A 88 1.54 15.06 9.96
N CYS A 89 2.72 15.14 9.33
CA CYS A 89 2.81 15.41 7.89
C CYS A 89 2.05 14.38 7.04
N VAL A 90 2.10 13.09 7.43
CA VAL A 90 1.37 12.03 6.75
C VAL A 90 -0.14 12.14 7.00
N GLN A 91 -0.55 12.37 8.25
CA GLN A 91 -1.97 12.46 8.64
C GLN A 91 -2.68 13.65 7.98
N ILE A 92 -1.98 14.75 7.71
CA ILE A 92 -2.52 15.90 6.96
C ILE A 92 -2.98 15.49 5.55
N THR A 93 -2.33 14.49 4.95
CA THR A 93 -2.69 14.01 3.60
C THR A 93 -3.87 13.04 3.57
N TRP A 94 -4.42 12.66 4.74
CA TRP A 94 -5.52 11.70 4.79
C TRP A 94 -6.86 12.35 4.43
N ASP A 95 -7.61 11.65 3.57
CA ASP A 95 -9.02 11.94 3.36
C ASP A 95 -9.86 11.51 4.57
N ASP A 96 -11.09 12.00 4.64
CA ASP A 96 -11.97 11.76 5.80
C ASP A 96 -12.29 10.26 5.98
N ARG A 97 -12.37 9.52 4.87
CA ARG A 97 -12.55 8.07 4.89
C ARG A 97 -11.37 7.37 5.55
N THR A 98 -10.12 7.66 5.12
CA THR A 98 -8.91 7.08 5.72
C THR A 98 -8.79 7.46 7.18
N ARG A 99 -9.20 8.68 7.55
CA ARG A 99 -9.22 9.12 8.95
C ARG A 99 -10.21 8.31 9.79
N ALA A 100 -11.41 8.07 9.29
CA ALA A 100 -12.42 7.26 9.96
C ALA A 100 -12.00 5.79 10.11
N GLU A 101 -11.43 5.19 9.05
CA GLU A 101 -10.95 3.80 9.07
C GLU A 101 -9.79 3.58 10.05
N ARG A 102 -8.95 4.60 10.27
CA ARG A 102 -7.77 4.53 11.16
C ARG A 102 -8.02 5.10 12.54
N GLN A 103 -9.22 5.58 12.83
CA GLN A 103 -9.55 6.09 14.14
C GLN A 103 -9.61 4.92 15.12
N VAL A 104 -8.73 4.95 16.13
CA VAL A 104 -8.76 3.96 17.20
C VAL A 104 -9.90 4.31 18.15
N THR A 105 -11.00 3.56 18.07
CA THR A 105 -12.04 3.59 19.09
C THR A 105 -11.57 2.74 20.26
N LYS A 106 -11.17 3.38 21.36
CA LYS A 106 -10.88 2.63 22.59
C LYS A 106 -12.17 1.98 23.06
N PRO A 107 -12.17 0.67 23.39
CA PRO A 107 -13.34 0.04 23.97
C PRO A 107 -13.71 0.79 25.25
N THR A 108 -14.97 1.20 25.36
CA THR A 108 -15.50 1.74 26.60
C THR A 108 -15.34 0.67 27.68
N MET A 109 -14.70 1.01 28.79
CA MET A 109 -14.66 0.10 29.94
C MET A 109 -16.12 -0.12 30.39
N PHE A 110 -16.60 -1.34 30.25
CA PHE A 110 -17.88 -1.73 30.84
C PHE A 110 -17.60 -2.35 32.21
N THR A 111 -18.41 -1.96 33.18
CA THR A 111 -18.46 -2.63 34.47
C THR A 111 -19.49 -3.72 34.39
N LEU A 112 -19.12 -4.95 34.78
CA LEU A 112 -20.12 -5.99 35.00
C LEU A 112 -20.97 -5.57 36.18
N GLN A 113 -22.27 -5.42 35.96
CA GLN A 113 -23.22 -5.23 37.04
C GLN A 113 -23.43 -6.58 37.72
N GLU A 114 -23.27 -6.62 39.04
CA GLU A 114 -23.70 -7.79 39.81
C GLU A 114 -25.22 -7.87 39.72
N ILE A 115 -25.71 -8.99 39.18
CA ILE A 115 -27.13 -9.31 39.12
C ILE A 115 -27.37 -10.34 40.21
N GLU A 116 -28.31 -10.05 41.11
CA GLU A 116 -28.80 -11.05 42.05
C GLU A 116 -29.52 -12.15 41.26
N VAL A 117 -28.98 -13.36 41.31
CA VAL A 117 -29.54 -14.52 40.62
C VAL A 117 -30.50 -15.22 41.60
N PRO A 118 -31.81 -15.30 41.28
CA PRO A 118 -32.75 -16.10 42.05
C PRO A 118 -32.30 -17.56 42.11
N GLU A 119 -32.59 -18.24 43.23
CA GLU A 119 -32.14 -19.61 43.48
C GLU A 119 -32.57 -20.59 42.37
N GLU A 120 -33.79 -20.42 41.85
CA GLU A 120 -34.36 -21.17 40.73
C GLU A 120 -33.52 -21.04 39.44
N ALA A 121 -32.98 -19.85 39.17
CA ALA A 121 -32.14 -19.61 38.00
C ALA A 121 -30.74 -20.21 38.20
N ARG A 122 -30.24 -20.23 39.44
CA ARG A 122 -28.94 -20.82 39.77
C ARG A 122 -28.94 -22.33 39.55
N GLU A 123 -29.98 -23.02 39.99
CA GLU A 123 -30.16 -24.46 39.76
C GLU A 123 -30.21 -24.79 38.27
N PHE A 124 -30.94 -23.99 37.49
CA PHE A 124 -31.02 -24.15 36.04
C PHE A 124 -29.66 -24.02 35.34
N PHE A 125 -28.85 -23.02 35.72
CA PHE A 125 -27.50 -22.84 35.16
C PHE A 125 -26.54 -23.97 35.58
N ASP A 126 -26.66 -24.46 36.81
CA ASP A 126 -25.83 -25.55 37.32
C ASP A 126 -26.13 -26.87 36.59
N ASP A 127 -27.39 -27.16 36.27
CA ASP A 127 -27.78 -28.34 35.47
C ASP A 127 -27.30 -28.22 34.01
N LEU A 128 -27.46 -27.04 33.39
CA LEU A 128 -27.01 -26.80 32.01
C LEU A 128 -25.49 -27.00 31.85
N ASN A 129 -24.70 -26.55 32.83
CA ASN A 129 -23.24 -26.69 32.86
C ASN A 129 -22.78 -28.13 33.15
N ARG A 130 -23.60 -28.95 33.80
CA ARG A 130 -23.31 -30.38 34.01
C ARG A 130 -23.47 -31.17 32.71
N ASP A 131 -24.46 -30.83 31.89
CA ASP A 131 -24.74 -31.48 30.61
C ASP A 131 -23.74 -31.12 29.50
N THR A 132 -22.98 -30.03 29.64
CA THR A 132 -21.99 -29.59 28.63
C THR A 132 -20.57 -30.12 28.82
N ARG A 133 -20.35 -30.96 29.85
CA ARG A 133 -19.06 -31.66 30.04
C ARG A 133 -19.01 -32.94 29.18
N TRP A 134 -18.50 -32.79 27.95
CA TRP A 134 -17.99 -33.90 27.13
C TRP A 134 -16.56 -34.23 27.51
#